data_AF-A0AAW3PWB1-F1
#
_entry.id   AF-A0AAW3PWB1-F1
#
_cell.length_a   1.000
_cell.length_b   1.000
_cell.length_c   1.000
_cell.angle_alpha   90.00
_cell.angle_beta   90.00
_cell.angle_gamma   90.00
#
_symmetry.space_group_name_H-M   'P 1'
#
loop_
_entity.id
_entity.type
_entity.pdbx_description
1 polymer ?
#
loop_
_entity_poly.entity_id
_entity_poly.type
_entity_poly.pdbx_seq_one_letter_code
_entity_poly.pdbx_strand_id
1 'polypeptide(L)' 'MHDKRIQQYNGYAVQPSTHRLPDGSFSSNLLLERVDSMHDEGRYQFYSLDYFASEAQALAHSARWARHWVDTRG' A
#
# COMPACT_ATOMS: atom_id res chain seq x y z
N MET A 1 -9.81 12.95 10.88
CA MET A 1 -10.25 12.23 9.66
C MET A 1 -9.00 12.05 8.83
N HIS A 2 -8.39 10.86 8.83
CA HIS A 2 -7.20 10.63 8.00
C HIS A 2 -7.70 10.33 6.59
N ASP A 3 -7.58 11.31 5.71
CA ASP A 3 -7.76 11.15 4.27
C ASP A 3 -6.87 9.99 3.82
N LYS A 4 -7.45 8.79 3.73
CA LYS A 4 -6.85 7.66 3.03
C LYS A 4 -6.64 8.15 1.61
N ARG A 5 -5.42 8.60 1.29
CA ARG A 5 -5.04 9.01 -0.05
C ARG A 5 -4.99 7.77 -0.92
N ILE A 6 -6.17 7.31 -1.36
CA ILE A 6 -6.32 6.27 -2.35
C ILE A 6 -5.79 6.87 -3.65
N GLN A 7 -4.61 6.44 -4.08
CA GLN A 7 -4.02 6.87 -5.35
C GLN A 7 -4.39 5.84 -6.40
N GLN A 8 -5.02 6.25 -7.50
CA GLN A 8 -5.27 5.34 -8.61
C GLN A 8 -4.05 5.33 -9.53
N TYR A 9 -3.58 4.14 -9.90
CA TYR A 9 -2.43 3.94 -10.79
C TYR A 9 -2.65 2.71 -11.67
N ASN A 10 -2.62 2.91 -12.99
CA ASN A 10 -2.75 1.87 -14.02
C ASN A 10 -3.91 0.87 -13.77
N GLY A 11 -5.10 1.38 -13.41
CA GLY A 11 -6.28 0.56 -13.13
C GLY A 11 -6.33 -0.07 -11.72
N TYR A 12 -5.39 0.26 -10.84
CA TYR A 12 -5.37 -0.15 -9.43
C TYR A 12 -5.54 1.03 -8.49
N ALA A 13 -6.42 0.90 -7.50
CA ALA A 13 -6.48 1.72 -6.31
C ALA A 13 -5.36 1.30 -5.35
N VAL A 14 -4.41 2.19 -5.15
CA VAL A 14 -3.26 2.04 -4.27
C VAL A 14 -3.56 2.67 -2.91
N GLN A 15 -3.57 1.84 -1.88
CA GLN A 15 -3.83 2.23 -0.50
C GLN A 15 -2.63 1.88 0.38
N PRO A 16 -1.62 2.77 0.44
CA PRO A 16 -0.52 2.62 1.38
C PRO A 16 -1.05 2.82 2.80
N SER A 17 -0.58 1.99 3.73
CA SER A 17 -0.94 2.09 5.14
C SER A 17 0.26 1.75 6.01
N THR A 18 0.19 2.16 7.26
CA THR A 18 1.22 1.94 8.25
C THR A 18 0.62 1.31 9.47
N HIS A 19 1.37 0.42 10.09
CA HIS A 19 1.02 -0.11 11.39
C HIS A 19 2.19 0.10 12.34
N ARG A 20 1.94 0.78 13.46
CA ARG A 20 2.96 1.04 14.48
C ARG A 20 3.11 -0.18 15.37
N LEU A 21 4.33 -0.69 15.50
CA LEU A 21 4.67 -1.82 16.31
C LEU A 21 4.98 -1.41 17.77
N PRO A 22 4.95 -2.37 18.72
CA PRO A 22 5.26 -2.12 20.12
C PRO A 22 6.70 -1.62 20.36
N ASP A 23 7.63 -1.95 19.46
CA ASP A 23 9.02 -1.51 19.50
C ASP A 23 9.21 -0.05 19.04
N GLY A 24 8.14 0.60 18.59
CA GLY A 24 8.15 1.98 18.09
C GLY A 24 8.42 2.10 16.59
N SER A 25 8.68 1.00 15.89
CA SER A 25 8.80 0.97 14.43
C SER A 25 7.43 1.01 13.75
N PHE A 26 7.43 1.26 12.45
CA PHE A 26 6.25 1.29 11.59
C PHE A 26 6.42 0.26 10.48
N SER A 27 5.53 -0.73 10.40
CA SER A 27 5.48 -1.58 9.22
C SER A 27 4.81 -0.86 8.06
N SER A 28 5.41 -1.02 6.89
CA SER A 28 4.89 -0.57 5.61
C SER A 28 3.92 -1.61 5.07
N ASN A 29 2.64 -1.27 5.06
CA ASN A 29 1.57 -2.12 4.56
C ASN A 29 0.99 -1.52 3.28
N LEU A 30 0.41 -2.38 2.44
CA LEU A 30 -0.16 -1.97 1.18
C LEU A 30 -1.40 -2.78 0.85
N LEU A 31 -2.44 -2.08 0.41
CA LEU A 31 -3.60 -2.69 -0.22
C LEU A 31 -3.70 -2.17 -1.66
N LEU A 32 -3.76 -3.09 -2.61
CA LEU A 32 -4.03 -2.82 -4.03
C LEU A 32 -5.38 -3.41 -4.38
N GLU A 33 -6.24 -2.64 -5.03
CA GLU A 33 -7.56 -3.10 -5.47
C GLU A 33 -7.75 -2.70 -6.93
N ARG A 34 -8.03 -3.64 -7.81
CA ARG A 34 -8.33 -3.33 -9.21
C ARG A 34 -9.65 -2.58 -9.30
N VAL A 35 -9.66 -1.40 -9.93
CA VAL A 35 -10.80 -0.48 -9.94
C VAL A 35 -12.02 -1.06 -10.67
N ASP A 36 -11.77 -1.92 -11.67
CA ASP A 36 -12.82 -2.49 -12.52
C ASP A 36 -13.27 -3.90 -12.09
N SER A 37 -12.70 -4.44 -11.01
CA SER A 37 -13.06 -5.78 -10.53
C SER A 37 -14.34 -5.72 -9.71
N MET A 38 -15.43 -6.28 -10.25
CA MET A 38 -16.73 -6.40 -9.55
C MET A 38 -16.72 -7.43 -8.40
N HIS A 39 -15.62 -8.16 -8.22
CA HIS A 39 -15.40 -9.14 -7.17
C HIS A 39 -14.04 -8.93 -6.50
N ASP A 40 -13.81 -9.56 -5.34
CA ASP A 40 -12.51 -9.56 -4.60
C ASP A 40 -11.33 -10.11 -5.45
N GLU A 41 -11.63 -10.60 -6.66
CA GLU A 41 -10.69 -10.96 -7.72
C GLU A 41 -9.96 -9.72 -8.25
N GLY A 42 -8.84 -9.39 -7.62
CA GLY A 42 -8.03 -8.21 -7.96
C GLY A 42 -7.64 -7.37 -6.75
N ARG A 43 -7.99 -7.82 -5.54
CA ARG A 43 -7.47 -7.30 -4.29
C ARG A 43 -6.18 -8.02 -3.89
N TYR A 44 -5.14 -7.25 -3.61
CA TYR A 44 -3.87 -7.74 -3.11
C TYR A 44 -3.50 -6.99 -1.85
N GLN A 45 -3.37 -7.72 -0.76
CA GLN A 45 -3.00 -7.15 0.54
C GLN A 45 -1.63 -7.65 0.95
N PHE A 46 -0.73 -6.69 1.18
CA PHE A 46 0.63 -6.92 1.62
C PHE A 46 0.81 -6.32 3.00
N TYR A 47 1.38 -7.12 3.89
CA TYR A 47 1.70 -6.73 5.25
C TYR A 47 3.21 -6.78 5.44
N SER A 48 3.73 -5.78 6.15
CA SER A 48 5.15 -5.71 6.50
C SER A 48 6.08 -5.87 5.30
N LEU A 49 5.85 -5.06 4.25
CA LEU A 49 6.78 -4.96 3.11
C LEU A 49 8.19 -4.61 3.59
N ASP A 50 8.28 -3.73 4.59
CA ASP A 50 9.50 -3.39 5.32
C ASP A 50 9.12 -2.65 6.63
N TYR A 51 10.10 -2.40 7.50
CA TYR A 51 9.94 -1.71 8.77
C TYR A 51 10.76 -0.41 8.81
N PHE A 52 10.15 0.67 9.26
CA PHE A 52 10.76 1.99 9.29
C PHE A 52 10.63 2.65 10.65
N ALA A 53 11.57 3.53 10.98
CA ALA A 53 11.48 4.35 12.20
C ALA A 53 10.43 5.48 12.08
N SER A 54 10.00 5.81 10.86
CA SER A 54 9.05 6.89 10.59
C SER A 54 7.85 6.41 9.77
N GLU A 55 6.65 6.83 10.18
CA GLU A 55 5.41 6.59 9.46
C GLU A 55 5.45 7.11 8.02
N ALA A 56 6.02 8.31 7.81
CA ALA A 56 6.12 8.91 6.49
C ALA A 56 7.01 8.09 5.54
N GLN A 57 8.09 7.50 6.07
CA GLN A 57 8.96 6.60 5.31
C GLN A 57 8.21 5.31 4.94
N ALA A 58 7.50 4.71 5.88
CA ALA A 58 6.73 3.50 5.64
C ALA A 58 5.61 3.71 4.62
N LEU A 59 4.91 4.85 4.65
CA LEU A 59 3.90 5.22 3.64
C LEU A 59 4.51 5.49 2.26
N ALA A 60 5.61 6.24 2.20
CA ALA A 60 6.28 6.54 0.93
C ALA A 60 6.86 5.28 0.27
N HIS A 61 7.35 4.35 1.09
CA HIS A 61 7.85 3.06 0.63
C HIS A 61 6.75 2.21 -0.02
N SER A 62 5.63 1.97 0.68
CA SER A 62 4.53 1.17 0.12
C SER A 62 3.92 1.80 -1.13
N ALA A 63 3.82 3.14 -1.18
CA ALA A 63 3.34 3.83 -2.38
C ALA A 63 4.27 3.67 -3.59
N ARG A 64 5.60 3.68 -3.38
CA ARG A 64 6.57 3.46 -4.47
C ARG A 64 6.60 1.99 -4.90
N TRP A 65 6.63 1.09 -3.93
CA TRP A 65 6.60 -0.36 -4.16
C TRP A 65 5.36 -0.77 -4.94
N ALA A 66 4.20 -0.19 -4.60
CA ALA A 66 2.94 -0.40 -5.30
C ALA A 66 3.03 -0.13 -6.80
N ARG A 67 3.59 1.03 -7.19
CA ARG A 67 3.73 1.40 -8.61
C ARG A 67 4.59 0.38 -9.35
N HIS A 68 5.74 0.05 -8.78
CA HIS A 68 6.62 -0.96 -9.34
C HIS A 68 5.94 -2.33 -9.47
N TRP A 69 5.20 -2.77 -8.45
CA TRP A 69 4.47 -4.03 -8.51
C TRP A 69 3.41 -4.04 -9.62
N VAL A 70 2.65 -2.95 -9.77
CA VAL A 70 1.66 -2.80 -10.83
C VAL A 70 2.33 -2.79 -12.20
N ASP A 71 3.44 -2.07 -12.36
CA ASP A 71 4.23 -2.01 -13.60
C ASP A 71 4.81 -3.38 -13.99
N THR A 72 5.15 -4.24 -13.03
CA THR A 72 5.63 -5.61 -13.31
C THR A 72 4.54 -6.61 -13.64
N ARG A 73 3.28 -6.27 -13.35
CA ARG A 73 2.12 -7.15 -13.54
C ARG A 73 1.28 -6.83 -14.77
N GLY A 74 1.30 -5.56 -15.23
CA GLY A 74 0.65 -5.11 -16.46
C GLY A 74 1.52 -5.34 -17.67
#